data_AF-A0A2V7ABE9-F1
#
_entry.id   AF-A0A2V7ABE9-F1
#
_cell.length_a   1.000
_cell.length_b   1.000
_cell.length_c   1.000
_cell.angle_alpha   90.00
_cell.angle_beta   90.00
_cell.angle_gamma   90.00
#
_symmetry.space_group_name_H-M   'P 1'
#
loop_
_entity.id
_entity.type
_entity.pdbx_description
1 polymer ?
#
loop_
_entity_poly.entity_id
_entity_poly.type
_entity_poly.pdbx_seq_one_letter_code
_entity_poly.pdbx_strand_id
1 'polypeptide(L)'
;MDFHHVIEAAGIVALGLVFYSYLRRWLESTARIDRRLRVLLNGVVFGGLSITLMISRIEFAPGAYVDARAVPIALVTLVEGGWAGLVAAVIAAGYRLVWMGGSGALAGVIWLLATAGTAALALMWARRDGQVRNRHAFALGGAVFVVTFASFLVLGARGIEMFARDWLPLLVVSVVGIGGFARLFTDVANAQAAEAARRESAELRAITLLARAAAHEINNALMVVAGGLAILAKHLPADSEDAQWAARAREGVVTVKNIITRMNSITQIEAVPGQGMLPPMLDIRKSSDPANS
;
A
#
# COMPACT_ATOMS: atom_id res chain seq x y z
N MET A 1 0.28 34.67 18.59
CA MET A 1 0.19 33.25 18.20
C MET A 1 1.10 32.49 19.14
N ASP A 2 0.55 31.65 20.02
CA ASP A 2 1.37 30.76 20.83
C ASP A 2 1.77 29.56 19.98
N PHE A 3 3.00 29.59 19.46
CA PHE A 3 3.53 28.57 18.54
C PHE A 3 3.52 27.15 19.13
N HIS A 4 3.44 27.02 20.46
CA HIS A 4 3.45 25.75 21.18
C HIS A 4 2.33 24.80 20.73
N HIS A 5 1.12 25.32 20.55
CA HIS A 5 -0.07 24.54 20.21
C HIS A 5 -0.09 24.04 18.76
N VAL A 6 0.47 24.81 17.83
CA VAL A 6 0.66 24.37 16.43
C VAL A 6 1.70 23.28 16.35
N ILE A 7 2.78 23.41 17.14
CA ILE A 7 3.84 22.39 17.22
C ILE A 7 3.28 21.09 17.81
N GLU A 8 2.41 21.16 18.82
CA GLU A 8 1.74 19.99 19.39
C GLU A 8 0.84 19.27 18.36
N ALA A 9 0.00 20.02 17.64
CA ALA A 9 -0.86 19.49 16.58
C ALA A 9 -0.04 18.84 15.45
N ALA A 10 0.99 19.54 14.97
CA ALA A 10 1.89 19.05 13.95
C ALA A 10 2.68 17.82 14.45
N GLY A 11 3.07 17.81 15.72
CA GLY A 11 3.74 16.70 16.39
C GLY A 11 2.86 15.45 16.46
N ILE A 12 1.58 15.58 16.82
CA ILE A 12 0.64 14.45 16.85
C ILE A 12 0.44 13.88 15.45
N VAL A 13 0.26 14.72 14.43
CA VAL A 13 0.11 14.25 13.04
C VAL A 13 1.41 13.61 12.52
N ALA A 14 2.57 14.18 12.83
CA ALA A 14 3.87 13.61 12.49
C ALA A 14 4.12 12.27 13.18
N LEU A 15 3.74 12.13 14.46
CA LEU A 15 3.80 10.88 15.19
C LEU A 15 2.84 9.85 14.61
N GLY A 16 1.66 10.27 14.17
CA GLY A 16 0.73 9.44 13.39
C GLY A 16 1.33 8.94 12.08
N LEU A 17 2.07 9.78 11.36
CA LEU A 17 2.82 9.40 10.15
C LEU A 17 3.92 8.38 10.45
N VAL A 18 4.70 8.58 11.52
CA VAL A 18 5.73 7.63 11.95
C VAL A 18 5.07 6.30 12.34
N PHE A 19 4.02 6.35 13.17
CA PHE A 19 3.28 5.16 13.59
C PHE A 19 2.71 4.41 12.38
N TYR A 20 2.11 5.10 11.42
CA TYR A 20 1.65 4.52 10.16
C TYR A 20 2.78 3.85 9.38
N SER A 21 3.94 4.51 9.25
CA SER A 21 5.11 3.95 8.56
C SER A 21 5.55 2.62 9.18
N TYR A 22 5.62 2.54 10.51
CA TYR A 22 5.96 1.31 11.23
C TYR A 22 4.86 0.27 11.15
N LEU A 23 3.60 0.65 11.35
CA LEU A 23 2.46 -0.25 11.32
C LEU A 23 2.30 -0.88 9.94
N ARG A 24 2.37 -0.08 8.87
CA ARG A 24 2.28 -0.58 7.50
C ARG A 24 3.39 -1.59 7.22
N ARG A 25 4.63 -1.29 7.60
CA ARG A 25 5.77 -2.21 7.44
C ARG A 25 5.58 -3.51 8.22
N TRP A 26 5.04 -3.43 9.44
CA TRP A 26 4.73 -4.61 10.26
C TRP A 26 3.62 -5.47 9.64
N LEU A 27 2.53 -4.83 9.20
CA LEU A 27 1.41 -5.49 8.51
C LEU A 27 1.85 -6.11 7.18
N GLU A 28 2.78 -5.49 6.45
CA GLU A 28 3.37 -6.03 5.21
C GLU A 28 4.30 -7.22 5.47
N SER A 29 5.06 -7.20 6.58
CA SER A 29 5.90 -8.35 6.98
C SER A 29 5.08 -9.58 7.37
N THR A 30 3.80 -9.40 7.73
CA THR A 30 2.90 -10.48 8.13
C THR A 30 2.13 -10.97 6.91
N ALA A 31 2.66 -11.96 6.21
CA ALA A 31 2.13 -12.53 4.95
C ALA A 31 0.67 -13.04 4.99
N ARG A 32 0.00 -13.00 6.14
CA ARG A 32 -1.38 -13.52 6.35
C ARG A 32 -2.46 -12.45 6.43
N ILE A 33 -2.11 -11.16 6.40
CA ILE A 33 -3.11 -10.10 6.57
C ILE A 33 -3.67 -9.66 5.22
N ASP A 34 -4.94 -9.99 4.99
CA ASP A 34 -5.69 -9.58 3.81
C ASP A 34 -5.69 -8.06 3.64
N ARG A 35 -5.71 -7.63 2.36
CA ARG A 35 -5.78 -6.21 1.98
C ARG A 35 -6.95 -5.48 2.65
N ARG A 36 -8.11 -6.14 2.79
CA ARG A 36 -9.29 -5.55 3.44
C ARG A 36 -9.05 -5.29 4.92
N LEU A 37 -8.47 -6.25 5.64
CA LEU A 37 -8.17 -6.09 7.05
C LEU A 37 -7.15 -4.97 7.30
N ARG A 38 -6.16 -4.81 6.43
CA ARG A 38 -5.20 -3.70 6.47
C ARG A 38 -5.88 -2.33 6.36
N VAL A 39 -6.78 -2.17 5.40
CA VAL A 39 -7.57 -0.94 5.20
C VAL A 39 -8.41 -0.62 6.45
N LEU A 40 -9.03 -1.63 7.06
CA LEU A 40 -9.79 -1.47 8.30
C LEU A 40 -8.90 -1.06 9.47
N LEU A 41 -7.77 -1.75 9.68
CA LEU A 41 -6.83 -1.46 10.78
C LEU A 41 -6.26 -0.05 10.67
N ASN A 42 -5.86 0.37 9.47
CA ASN A 42 -5.40 1.74 9.23
C ASN A 42 -6.52 2.76 9.49
N GLY A 43 -7.76 2.47 9.06
CA GLY A 43 -8.92 3.29 9.40
C GLY A 43 -9.13 3.44 10.91
N VAL A 44 -9.00 2.34 11.67
CA VAL A 44 -9.12 2.35 13.14
C VAL A 44 -8.06 3.23 13.79
N VAL A 45 -6.80 3.08 13.37
CA VAL A 45 -5.67 3.85 13.91
C VAL A 45 -5.85 5.34 13.66
N PHE A 46 -6.24 5.74 12.45
CA PHE A 46 -6.48 7.14 12.11
C PHE A 46 -7.75 7.71 12.75
N GLY A 47 -8.76 6.86 13.00
CA GLY A 47 -9.90 7.19 13.86
C GLY A 47 -9.45 7.50 15.29
N GLY A 48 -8.57 6.67 15.85
CA GLY A 48 -7.93 6.89 17.15
C GLY A 48 -7.13 8.18 17.20
N LEU A 49 -6.31 8.47 16.18
CA LEU A 49 -5.56 9.72 16.06
C LEU A 49 -6.50 10.94 16.03
N SER A 50 -7.63 10.83 15.34
CA SER A 50 -8.67 11.88 15.32
C SER A 50 -9.28 12.09 16.70
N ILE A 51 -9.50 11.02 17.47
CA ILE A 51 -9.98 11.08 18.85
C ILE A 51 -8.93 11.75 19.75
N THR A 52 -7.65 11.41 19.63
CA THR A 52 -6.57 12.05 20.38
C THR A 52 -6.53 13.57 20.13
N LEU A 53 -6.65 13.97 18.86
CA LEU A 53 -6.75 15.39 18.48
C LEU A 53 -8.02 16.07 19.02
N MET A 54 -9.14 15.33 19.12
CA MET A 54 -10.35 15.84 19.78
C MET A 54 -10.17 16.06 21.29
N ILE A 55 -9.41 15.19 21.97
CA ILE A 55 -9.16 15.27 23.42
C ILE A 55 -8.21 16.43 23.75
N SER A 56 -7.17 16.62 22.95
CA SER A 56 -6.13 17.64 23.18
C SER A 56 -6.67 19.09 23.16
N ARG A 57 -7.88 19.34 22.61
CA ARG A 57 -8.56 20.65 22.57
C ARG A 57 -7.60 21.83 22.43
N ILE A 58 -6.87 21.83 21.32
CA ILE A 58 -5.76 22.75 21.07
C ILE A 58 -6.29 24.19 20.99
N GLU A 59 -6.05 24.98 22.04
CA GLU A 59 -6.43 26.40 22.14
C GLU A 59 -5.35 27.26 21.48
N PHE A 60 -5.71 28.11 20.53
CA PHE A 60 -4.75 28.89 19.72
C PHE A 60 -4.77 30.39 20.04
N ALA A 61 -5.85 30.86 20.66
CA ALA A 61 -6.01 32.18 21.28
C ALA A 61 -7.06 32.07 22.38
N PRO A 62 -7.18 33.03 23.33
CA PRO A 62 -8.17 32.97 24.40
C PRO A 62 -9.59 32.78 23.84
N GLY A 63 -10.15 31.58 24.01
CA GLY A 63 -11.46 31.17 23.52
C GLY A 63 -11.53 30.69 22.06
N ALA A 64 -10.41 30.52 21.35
CA ALA A 64 -10.35 30.03 19.97
C ALA A 64 -9.67 28.65 19.90
N TYR A 65 -10.43 27.62 19.53
CA TYR A 65 -9.97 26.24 19.43
C TYR A 65 -9.72 25.86 17.97
N VAL A 66 -8.57 25.24 17.68
CA VAL A 66 -8.25 24.75 16.34
C VAL A 66 -8.76 23.34 16.14
N ASP A 67 -9.55 23.15 15.08
CA ASP A 67 -10.17 21.88 14.76
C ASP A 67 -9.30 21.02 13.83
N ALA A 68 -8.37 20.24 14.40
CA ALA A 68 -7.44 19.40 13.65
C ALA A 68 -7.97 17.99 13.32
N ARG A 69 -9.17 17.63 13.79
CA ARG A 69 -9.69 16.24 13.71
C ARG A 69 -10.02 15.76 12.29
N ALA A 70 -10.16 16.68 11.34
CA ALA A 70 -10.35 16.35 9.93
C ALA A 70 -9.06 15.83 9.26
N VAL A 71 -7.89 16.19 9.79
CA VAL A 71 -6.60 15.90 9.16
C VAL A 71 -6.37 14.39 9.04
N PRO A 72 -6.46 13.57 10.11
CA PRO A 72 -6.20 12.13 9.98
C PRO A 72 -7.19 11.43 9.03
N ILE A 73 -8.47 11.83 9.07
CA ILE A 73 -9.52 11.27 8.20
C ILE A 73 -9.20 11.58 6.74
N ALA A 74 -8.85 12.83 6.42
CA ALA A 74 -8.48 13.23 5.07
C ALA A 74 -7.24 12.46 4.56
N LEU A 75 -6.21 12.33 5.40
CA LEU A 75 -4.96 11.65 5.05
C LEU A 75 -5.16 10.15 4.77
N VAL A 76 -5.82 9.45 5.69
CA VAL A 76 -6.04 8.00 5.54
C VAL A 76 -6.96 7.72 4.35
N THR A 77 -7.93 8.59 4.09
CA THR A 77 -8.80 8.47 2.91
C THR A 77 -7.98 8.56 1.63
N LEU A 78 -7.08 9.55 1.53
CA LEU A 78 -6.29 9.78 0.33
C LEU A 78 -5.29 8.66 0.05
N VAL A 79 -4.77 8.01 1.09
CA VAL A 79 -3.68 7.05 0.97
C VAL A 79 -4.19 5.61 0.93
N GLU A 80 -5.06 5.23 1.87
CA GLU A 80 -5.57 3.87 2.00
C GLU A 80 -6.90 3.67 1.25
N GLY A 81 -7.62 4.76 0.99
CA GLY A 81 -8.86 4.78 0.21
C GLY A 81 -10.10 5.15 1.01
N GLY A 82 -11.21 5.33 0.27
CA GLY A 82 -12.51 5.75 0.82
C GLY A 82 -13.01 4.93 2.01
N TRP A 83 -12.79 3.61 2.00
CA TRP A 83 -13.23 2.72 3.09
C TRP A 83 -12.44 2.94 4.39
N ALA A 84 -11.13 3.15 4.32
CA ALA A 84 -10.33 3.47 5.52
C ALA A 84 -10.76 4.83 6.09
N GLY A 85 -11.01 5.80 5.20
CA GLY A 85 -11.58 7.10 5.54
C GLY A 85 -12.92 7.02 6.25
N LEU A 86 -13.84 6.21 5.72
CA LEU A 86 -15.16 6.00 6.30
C LEU A 86 -15.06 5.36 7.69
N VAL A 87 -14.21 4.35 7.87
CA VAL A 87 -13.97 3.72 9.18
C VAL A 87 -13.43 4.74 10.19
N ALA A 88 -12.42 5.52 9.79
CA ALA A 88 -11.85 6.56 10.65
C ALA A 88 -12.92 7.61 11.05
N ALA A 89 -13.74 8.05 10.10
CA ALA A 89 -14.80 9.01 10.34
C ALA A 89 -15.91 8.46 11.24
N VAL A 90 -16.31 7.19 11.06
CA VAL A 90 -17.31 6.52 11.91
C VAL A 90 -16.81 6.39 13.34
N ILE A 91 -15.54 6.03 13.55
CA ILE A 91 -14.95 5.93 14.89
C ILE A 91 -14.90 7.30 15.58
N ALA A 92 -14.43 8.32 14.86
CA ALA A 92 -14.39 9.70 15.38
C ALA A 92 -15.80 10.24 15.66
N ALA A 93 -16.77 9.97 14.78
CA ALA A 93 -18.17 10.36 14.95
C ALA A 93 -18.82 9.67 16.15
N GLY A 94 -18.56 8.37 16.34
CA GLY A 94 -19.05 7.60 17.49
C GLY A 94 -18.52 8.18 18.80
N TYR A 95 -17.22 8.49 18.88
CA TYR A 95 -16.65 9.15 20.05
C TYR A 95 -17.31 10.52 20.32
N ARG A 96 -17.50 11.33 19.28
CA ARG A 96 -18.14 12.65 19.39
C ARG A 96 -19.57 12.57 19.92
N LEU A 97 -20.37 11.64 19.42
CA LEU A 97 -21.77 11.47 19.83
C LEU A 97 -21.89 10.98 21.27
N VAL A 98 -21.10 9.97 21.64
CA VAL A 98 -21.27 9.27 22.92
C VAL A 98 -20.62 10.04 24.08
N TRP A 99 -19.45 10.65 23.87
CA TRP A 99 -18.63 11.17 24.98
C TRP A 99 -18.64 12.69 25.12
N MET A 100 -18.79 13.44 24.03
CA MET A 100 -18.77 14.91 24.09
C MET A 100 -20.17 15.52 24.17
N GLY A 101 -21.16 14.89 23.53
CA GLY A 101 -22.56 15.34 23.56
C GLY A 101 -22.76 16.81 23.16
N GLY A 102 -23.92 17.36 23.50
CA GLY A 102 -24.25 18.77 23.30
C GLY A 102 -25.00 19.09 22.00
N SER A 103 -25.56 20.30 21.92
CA SER A 103 -26.41 20.76 20.80
C SER A 103 -25.70 20.77 19.44
N GLY A 104 -24.36 20.85 19.43
CA GLY A 104 -23.53 20.79 18.23
C GLY A 104 -22.99 19.38 17.88
N ALA A 105 -23.43 18.31 18.54
CA ALA A 105 -22.91 16.96 18.31
C ALA A 105 -23.24 16.45 16.90
N LEU A 106 -24.52 16.56 16.48
CA LEU A 106 -24.96 16.14 15.15
C LEU A 106 -24.27 16.91 14.03
N ALA A 107 -24.12 18.23 14.18
CA ALA A 107 -23.38 19.06 13.23
C ALA A 107 -21.92 18.60 13.09
N GLY A 108 -21.26 18.26 14.21
CA GLY A 108 -19.90 17.73 14.20
C GLY A 108 -19.77 16.38 13.51
N VAL A 109 -20.74 15.48 13.67
CA VAL A 109 -20.78 14.18 12.98
C VAL A 109 -20.95 14.36 11.48
N ILE A 110 -21.91 15.19 11.07
CA ILE A 110 -22.16 15.49 9.66
C ILE A 110 -20.89 16.08 9.03
N TRP A 111 -20.19 16.98 9.73
CA TRP A 111 -18.94 17.55 9.27
C TRP A 111 -17.80 16.52 9.14
N LEU A 112 -17.66 15.56 10.07
CA LEU A 112 -16.68 14.47 9.97
C LEU A 112 -16.95 13.57 8.75
N LEU A 113 -18.22 13.19 8.54
CA LEU A 113 -18.62 12.37 7.40
C LEU A 113 -18.48 13.14 6.08
N ALA A 114 -18.83 14.43 6.06
CA ALA A 114 -18.64 15.31 4.91
C ALA A 114 -17.15 15.47 4.56
N THR A 115 -16.27 15.54 5.55
CA THR A 115 -14.82 15.54 5.35
C THR A 115 -14.34 14.24 4.69
N ALA A 116 -14.79 13.08 5.18
CA ALA A 116 -14.46 11.80 4.57
C ALA A 116 -14.98 11.69 3.13
N GLY A 117 -16.21 12.15 2.88
CA GLY A 117 -16.80 12.21 1.54
C GLY A 117 -16.01 13.12 0.60
N THR A 118 -15.63 14.31 1.07
CA THR A 118 -14.80 15.26 0.30
C THR A 118 -13.43 14.68 -0.02
N ALA A 119 -12.80 14.01 0.94
CA ALA A 119 -11.53 13.31 0.73
C ALA A 119 -11.67 12.14 -0.26
N ALA A 120 -12.77 11.40 -0.21
CA ALA A 120 -13.05 10.33 -1.17
C ALA A 120 -13.27 10.88 -2.58
N LEU A 121 -13.97 12.00 -2.74
CA LEU A 121 -14.13 12.68 -4.03
C LEU A 121 -12.79 13.20 -4.57
N ALA A 122 -11.95 13.79 -3.71
CA ALA A 122 -10.61 14.22 -4.08
C ALA A 122 -9.74 13.03 -4.51
N LEU A 123 -9.86 11.88 -3.85
CA LEU A 123 -9.20 10.65 -4.26
C LEU A 123 -9.73 10.13 -5.59
N MET A 124 -11.05 10.14 -5.83
CA MET A 124 -11.62 9.74 -7.11
C MET A 124 -11.12 10.62 -8.25
N TRP A 125 -11.02 11.93 -8.02
CA TRP A 125 -10.42 12.86 -8.96
C TRP A 125 -8.94 12.55 -9.22
N ALA A 126 -8.15 12.33 -8.15
CA ALA A 126 -6.74 11.96 -8.28
C ALA A 126 -6.52 10.63 -9.01
N ARG A 127 -7.41 9.65 -8.83
CA ARG A 127 -7.36 8.36 -9.54
C ARG A 127 -7.65 8.51 -11.03
N ARG A 128 -8.54 9.43 -11.43
CA ARG A 128 -8.73 9.75 -12.85
C ARG A 128 -7.49 10.38 -13.48
N ASP A 129 -6.76 11.15 -12.69
CA ASP A 129 -5.50 11.77 -13.10
C ASP A 129 -4.28 10.80 -12.97
N GLY A 130 -4.53 9.54 -12.63
CA GLY A 130 -3.54 8.46 -12.51
C GLY A 130 -2.73 8.45 -11.21
N GLN A 131 -2.53 9.61 -10.57
CA GLN A 131 -1.77 9.72 -9.32
C GLN A 131 -2.18 10.93 -8.47
N VAL A 132 -1.99 10.81 -7.16
CA VAL A 132 -2.18 11.90 -6.20
C VAL A 132 -1.04 12.92 -6.34
N ARG A 133 -1.29 13.99 -7.11
CA ARG A 133 -0.40 15.17 -7.21
C ARG A 133 -0.71 16.23 -6.14
N ASN A 134 0.23 17.14 -5.90
CA ASN A 134 0.08 18.29 -4.98
C ASN A 134 -1.22 19.06 -5.15
N ARG A 135 -1.70 19.25 -6.40
CA ARG A 135 -2.96 19.95 -6.67
C ARG A 135 -4.16 19.32 -5.95
N HIS A 136 -4.22 18.00 -5.85
CA HIS A 136 -5.32 17.28 -5.20
C HIS A 136 -5.24 17.42 -3.68
N ALA A 137 -4.02 17.37 -3.13
CA ALA A 137 -3.78 17.56 -1.71
C ALA A 137 -4.17 18.97 -1.23
N PHE A 138 -3.75 20.01 -1.95
CA PHE A 138 -4.11 21.40 -1.62
C PHE A 138 -5.58 21.71 -1.93
N ALA A 139 -6.15 21.16 -3.01
CA ALA A 139 -7.58 21.29 -3.30
C ALA A 139 -8.42 20.60 -2.21
N LEU A 140 -7.98 19.46 -1.68
CA LEU A 140 -8.62 18.81 -0.55
C LEU A 140 -8.59 19.69 0.70
N GLY A 141 -7.44 20.28 1.02
CA GLY A 141 -7.34 21.23 2.14
C GLY A 141 -8.28 22.43 2.01
N GLY A 142 -8.40 23.00 0.80
CA GLY A 142 -9.36 24.06 0.50
C GLY A 142 -10.82 23.59 0.59
N ALA A 143 -11.13 22.40 0.07
CA ALA A 143 -12.48 21.85 0.13
C ALA A 143 -12.92 21.53 1.57
N VAL A 144 -12.02 20.99 2.40
CA VAL A 144 -12.28 20.77 3.83
C VAL A 144 -12.46 22.08 4.57
N PHE A 145 -11.72 23.14 4.20
CA PHE A 145 -11.97 24.49 4.73
C PHE A 145 -13.38 24.99 4.38
N VAL A 146 -13.84 24.80 3.14
CA VAL A 146 -15.21 25.17 2.72
C VAL A 146 -16.26 24.35 3.48
N VAL A 147 -16.05 23.04 3.67
CA VAL A 147 -16.94 22.18 4.47
C VAL A 147 -16.98 22.65 5.93
N THR A 148 -15.83 23.08 6.47
CA THR A 148 -15.74 23.66 7.80
C THR A 148 -16.53 24.96 7.89
N PHE A 149 -16.34 25.88 6.95
CA PHE A 149 -17.13 27.12 6.88
C PHE A 149 -18.64 26.85 6.79
N ALA A 150 -19.05 25.91 5.93
CA ALA A 150 -20.45 25.52 5.79
C ALA A 150 -21.05 25.02 7.11
N SER A 151 -20.26 24.30 7.93
CA SER A 151 -20.71 23.87 9.26
C SER A 151 -20.98 25.04 10.21
N PHE A 152 -20.20 26.13 10.13
CA PHE A 152 -20.43 27.35 10.92
C PHE A 152 -21.68 28.11 10.45
N LEU A 153 -22.01 28.08 9.15
CA LEU A 153 -23.24 28.70 8.64
C LEU A 153 -24.51 28.08 9.25
N VAL A 154 -24.49 26.77 9.53
CA VAL A 154 -25.61 26.06 10.18
C VAL A 154 -25.88 26.61 11.60
N LEU A 155 -24.88 27.21 12.26
CA LEU A 155 -25.02 27.83 13.58
C LEU A 155 -25.59 29.25 13.53
N GLY A 156 -25.90 29.78 12.34
CA GLY A 156 -26.46 31.11 12.14
C GLY A 156 -25.48 32.25 12.46
N ALA A 157 -26.00 33.40 12.90
CA ALA A 157 -25.21 34.63 13.11
C ALA A 157 -24.02 34.42 14.08
N ARG A 158 -24.21 33.64 15.15
CA ARG A 158 -23.14 33.30 16.10
C ARG A 158 -22.02 32.50 15.46
N GLY A 159 -22.35 31.56 14.56
CA GLY A 159 -21.35 30.77 13.85
C GLY A 159 -20.52 31.62 12.88
N ILE A 160 -21.17 32.59 12.21
CA ILE A 160 -20.48 33.53 11.32
C ILE A 160 -19.51 34.44 12.10
N GLU A 161 -19.90 34.93 13.27
CA GLU A 161 -19.02 35.73 14.14
C GLU A 161 -17.81 34.93 14.63
N MET A 162 -18.01 33.69 15.06
CA MET A 162 -16.92 32.79 15.46
C MET A 162 -15.97 32.53 14.27
N PHE A 163 -16.52 32.24 13.10
CA PHE A 163 -15.70 32.02 11.90
C PHE A 163 -14.96 33.30 11.48
N ALA A 164 -15.58 34.47 11.51
CA ALA A 164 -14.95 35.74 11.15
C ALA A 164 -13.75 36.07 12.05
N ARG A 165 -13.76 35.60 13.31
CA ARG A 165 -12.63 35.70 14.23
C ARG A 165 -11.50 34.70 13.90
N ASP A 166 -11.85 33.47 13.52
CA ASP A 166 -10.91 32.34 13.48
C ASP A 166 -10.62 31.78 12.06
N TRP A 167 -11.12 32.42 11.00
CA TRP A 167 -11.02 31.89 9.62
C TRP A 167 -9.58 31.72 9.13
N LEU A 168 -8.67 32.62 9.51
CA LEU A 168 -7.29 32.60 9.02
C LEU A 168 -6.50 31.41 9.62
N PRO A 169 -6.49 31.19 10.95
CA PRO A 169 -5.94 29.97 11.52
C PRO A 169 -6.56 28.69 10.95
N LEU A 170 -7.89 28.66 10.78
CA LEU A 170 -8.59 27.50 10.20
C LEU A 170 -8.18 27.24 8.75
N LEU A 171 -7.97 28.28 7.95
CA LEU A 171 -7.51 28.16 6.57
C LEU A 171 -6.08 27.62 6.52
N VAL A 172 -5.18 28.16 7.35
CA VAL A 172 -3.78 27.70 7.39
C VAL A 172 -3.72 26.23 7.80
N VAL A 173 -4.41 25.84 8.87
CA VAL A 173 -4.42 24.45 9.35
C VAL A 173 -5.06 23.51 8.32
N SER A 174 -6.16 23.91 7.68
CA SER A 174 -6.83 23.09 6.68
C SER A 174 -5.99 22.96 5.41
N VAL A 175 -5.50 24.05 4.84
CA VAL A 175 -4.79 24.04 3.55
C VAL A 175 -3.35 23.59 3.70
N VAL A 176 -2.61 24.17 4.63
CA VAL A 176 -1.18 23.83 4.85
C VAL A 176 -1.07 22.51 5.61
N GLY A 177 -1.90 22.28 6.63
CA GLY A 177 -1.90 21.03 7.36
C GLY A 177 -2.33 19.86 6.47
N ILE A 178 -3.55 19.89 5.90
CA ILE A 178 -4.00 18.77 5.05
C ILE A 178 -3.14 18.69 3.79
N GLY A 179 -2.88 19.79 3.09
CA GLY A 179 -2.10 19.75 1.85
C GLY A 179 -0.64 19.33 2.06
N GLY A 180 0.02 19.89 3.08
CA GLY A 180 1.41 19.59 3.41
C GLY A 180 1.60 18.18 3.96
N PHE A 181 0.80 17.79 4.96
CA PHE A 181 0.87 16.42 5.49
C PHE A 181 0.39 15.40 4.46
N ALA A 182 -0.62 15.68 3.64
CA ALA A 182 -1.05 14.76 2.58
C ALA A 182 0.07 14.50 1.58
N ARG A 183 0.83 15.53 1.21
CA ARG A 183 2.01 15.37 0.37
C ARG A 183 3.05 14.48 1.04
N LEU A 184 3.48 14.81 2.25
CA LEU A 184 4.48 14.01 2.98
C LEU A 184 4.05 12.55 3.14
N PHE A 185 2.78 12.35 3.48
CA PHE A 185 2.23 11.03 3.70
C PHE A 185 2.15 10.22 2.40
N THR A 186 1.72 10.86 1.31
CA THR A 186 1.70 10.24 -0.03
C THR A 186 3.12 9.89 -0.48
N ASP A 187 4.09 10.77 -0.24
CA ASP A 187 5.50 10.55 -0.58
C ASP A 187 6.06 9.35 0.20
N VAL A 188 5.80 9.26 1.51
CA VAL A 188 6.20 8.11 2.35
C VAL A 188 5.53 6.82 1.88
N ALA A 189 4.22 6.86 1.60
CA ALA A 189 3.47 5.69 1.16
C ALA A 189 3.97 5.17 -0.20
N ASN A 190 4.23 6.08 -1.14
CA ASN A 190 4.78 5.75 -2.46
C ASN A 190 6.22 5.22 -2.37
N ALA A 191 7.06 5.82 -1.54
CA ALA A 191 8.43 5.37 -1.32
C ALA A 191 8.48 3.93 -0.79
N GLN A 192 7.62 3.61 0.20
CA GLN A 192 7.50 2.24 0.72
C GLN A 192 7.00 1.25 -0.32
N ALA A 193 6.02 1.63 -1.14
CA ALA A 193 5.52 0.76 -2.21
C ALA A 193 6.59 0.48 -3.28
N ALA A 194 7.38 1.50 -3.64
CA ALA A 194 8.49 1.36 -4.58
C ALA A 194 9.61 0.47 -4.02
N GLU A 195 9.92 0.60 -2.73
CA GLU A 195 10.91 -0.24 -2.04
C GLU A 195 10.47 -1.71 -1.98
N ALA A 196 9.19 -1.98 -1.68
CA ALA A 196 8.64 -3.34 -1.69
C ALA A 196 8.75 -3.98 -3.08
N ALA A 197 8.35 -3.27 -4.14
CA ALA A 197 8.45 -3.75 -5.51
C ALA A 197 9.90 -4.02 -5.95
N ARG A 198 10.85 -3.19 -5.48
CA ARG A 198 12.28 -3.39 -5.72
C ARG A 198 12.82 -4.64 -5.04
N ARG A 199 12.40 -4.91 -3.79
CA ARG A 199 12.82 -6.11 -3.04
C ARG A 199 12.32 -7.38 -3.72
N GLU A 200 11.05 -7.42 -4.10
CA GLU A 200 10.48 -8.55 -4.84
C GLU A 200 11.22 -8.78 -6.16
N SER A 201 11.52 -7.72 -6.91
CA SER A 201 12.31 -7.80 -8.13
C SER A 201 13.74 -8.32 -7.89
N ALA A 202 14.36 -7.90 -6.78
CA ALA A 202 15.71 -8.36 -6.41
C ALA A 202 15.71 -9.83 -5.99
N GLU A 203 14.69 -10.28 -5.25
CA GLU A 203 14.51 -11.67 -4.85
C GLU A 203 14.30 -12.58 -6.06
N LEU A 204 13.40 -12.20 -6.97
CA LEU A 204 13.19 -12.95 -8.22
C LEU A 204 14.46 -13.04 -9.06
N ARG A 205 15.21 -11.93 -9.19
CA ARG A 205 16.51 -11.94 -9.87
C ARG A 205 17.52 -12.86 -9.20
N ALA A 206 17.58 -12.88 -7.87
CA ALA A 206 18.46 -13.76 -7.12
C ALA A 206 18.11 -15.24 -7.35
N ILE A 207 16.82 -15.59 -7.31
CA ILE A 207 16.32 -16.94 -7.62
C ILE A 207 16.69 -17.33 -9.05
N THR A 208 16.50 -16.45 -10.04
CA THR A 208 16.89 -16.71 -11.43
C THR A 208 18.40 -16.93 -11.59
N LEU A 209 19.24 -16.13 -10.91
CA LEU A 209 20.69 -16.29 -10.94
C LEU A 209 21.13 -17.63 -10.31
N LEU A 210 20.54 -17.98 -9.16
CA LEU A 210 20.79 -19.26 -8.48
C LEU A 210 20.34 -20.44 -9.34
N ALA A 211 19.16 -20.37 -9.95
CA ALA A 211 18.65 -21.41 -10.84
C ALA A 211 19.57 -21.60 -12.06
N ARG A 212 20.07 -20.50 -12.64
CA ARG A 212 20.99 -20.54 -13.79
C ARG A 212 22.34 -21.15 -13.40
N ALA A 213 22.88 -20.79 -12.25
CA ALA A 213 24.12 -21.36 -11.71
C ALA A 213 23.97 -22.87 -11.43
N ALA A 214 22.91 -23.26 -10.72
CA ALA A 214 22.60 -24.66 -10.42
C ALA A 214 22.39 -25.48 -11.70
N ALA A 215 21.69 -24.94 -12.70
CA ALA A 215 21.51 -25.60 -13.99
C ALA A 215 22.86 -25.85 -14.70
N HIS A 216 23.78 -24.89 -14.63
CA HIS A 216 25.13 -25.05 -15.20
C HIS A 216 25.92 -26.15 -14.48
N GLU A 217 25.90 -26.17 -13.14
CA GLU A 217 26.58 -27.19 -12.34
C GLU A 217 26.01 -28.59 -12.56
N ILE A 218 24.68 -28.72 -12.60
CA ILE A 218 24.03 -30.02 -12.87
C ILE A 218 24.38 -30.49 -14.29
N ASN A 219 24.31 -29.60 -15.29
CA ASN A 219 24.71 -29.95 -16.65
C ASN A 219 26.16 -30.44 -16.73
N ASN A 220 27.08 -29.78 -16.01
CA ASN A 220 28.48 -30.20 -15.95
C ASN A 220 28.61 -31.61 -15.35
N ALA A 221 27.94 -31.89 -14.22
CA ALA A 221 27.95 -33.22 -13.60
C ALA A 221 27.34 -34.31 -14.51
N LEU A 222 26.21 -34.02 -15.17
CA LEU A 222 25.56 -34.93 -16.11
C LEU A 222 26.46 -35.26 -17.31
N MET A 223 27.23 -34.30 -17.82
CA MET A 223 28.18 -34.54 -18.90
C MET A 223 29.31 -35.52 -18.49
N VAL A 224 29.78 -35.44 -17.24
CA VAL A 224 30.78 -36.40 -16.71
C VAL A 224 30.18 -37.80 -16.61
N VAL A 225 28.95 -37.93 -16.06
CA VAL A 225 28.26 -39.23 -15.95
C VAL A 225 27.98 -39.83 -17.33
N ALA A 226 27.47 -39.02 -18.28
CA ALA A 226 27.24 -39.46 -19.65
C ALA A 226 28.53 -39.92 -20.35
N GLY A 227 29.64 -39.21 -20.13
CA GLY A 227 30.95 -39.58 -20.65
C GLY A 227 31.44 -40.91 -20.09
N GLY A 228 31.35 -41.11 -18.78
CA GLY A 228 31.71 -42.37 -18.11
C GLY A 228 30.89 -43.57 -18.61
N LEU A 229 29.56 -43.40 -18.72
CA LEU A 229 28.66 -44.42 -19.27
C LEU A 229 28.99 -44.75 -20.73
N ALA A 230 29.36 -43.75 -21.54
CA ALA A 230 29.74 -43.96 -22.93
C ALA A 230 31.05 -44.76 -23.07
N ILE A 231 32.03 -44.51 -22.20
CA ILE A 231 33.29 -45.28 -22.16
C ILE A 231 33.02 -46.70 -21.68
N LEU A 232 32.22 -46.89 -20.64
CA LEU A 232 31.86 -48.21 -20.11
C LEU A 232 31.15 -49.06 -21.17
N ALA A 233 30.15 -48.48 -21.86
CA ALA A 233 29.43 -49.15 -22.94
C ALA A 233 30.35 -49.62 -24.08
N LYS A 234 31.47 -48.92 -24.35
CA LYS A 234 32.45 -49.31 -25.37
C LYS A 234 33.27 -50.55 -25.01
N HIS A 235 33.41 -50.86 -23.72
CA HIS A 235 34.21 -51.99 -23.23
C HIS A 235 33.37 -53.24 -22.93
N LEU A 236 32.04 -53.13 -23.00
CA LEU A 236 31.12 -54.24 -22.78
C LEU A 236 30.77 -54.94 -24.12
N PRO A 237 30.51 -56.26 -24.12
CA PRO A 237 30.02 -56.96 -25.31
C PRO A 237 28.70 -56.35 -25.82
N ALA A 238 28.57 -56.15 -27.13
CA ALA A 238 27.46 -55.39 -27.73
C ALA A 238 26.05 -55.95 -27.42
N ASP A 239 25.94 -57.25 -27.14
CA ASP A 239 24.69 -57.94 -26.81
C ASP A 239 24.55 -58.29 -25.32
N SER A 240 25.39 -57.75 -24.42
CA SER A 240 25.25 -58.00 -22.99
C SER A 240 24.13 -57.16 -22.36
N GLU A 241 23.46 -57.72 -21.33
CA GLU A 241 22.50 -56.95 -20.53
C GLU A 241 23.13 -55.68 -19.94
N ASP A 242 24.39 -55.76 -19.50
CA ASP A 242 25.14 -54.64 -18.93
C ASP A 242 25.32 -53.48 -19.93
N ALA A 243 25.56 -53.78 -21.21
CA ALA A 243 25.66 -52.77 -22.27
C ALA A 243 24.31 -52.05 -22.50
N GLN A 244 23.20 -52.80 -22.44
CA GLN A 244 21.85 -52.23 -22.53
C GLN A 244 21.48 -51.37 -21.31
N TRP A 245 21.91 -51.75 -20.11
CA TRP A 245 21.75 -50.94 -18.90
C TRP A 245 22.54 -49.63 -18.98
N ALA A 246 23.80 -49.68 -19.44
CA ALA A 246 24.63 -48.48 -19.63
C ALA A 246 24.02 -47.53 -20.67
N ALA A 247 23.47 -48.06 -21.78
CA ALA A 247 22.77 -47.28 -22.78
C ALA A 247 21.50 -46.60 -22.23
N ARG A 248 20.65 -47.33 -21.50
CA ARG A 248 19.45 -46.78 -20.85
C ARG A 248 19.78 -45.70 -19.82
N ALA A 249 20.81 -45.91 -19.00
CA ALA A 249 21.24 -44.90 -18.02
C ALA A 249 21.70 -43.61 -18.71
N ARG A 250 22.41 -43.72 -19.84
CA ARG A 250 22.85 -42.56 -20.62
C ARG A 250 21.67 -41.80 -21.25
N GLU A 251 20.66 -42.50 -21.73
CA GLU A 251 19.42 -41.89 -22.23
C GLU A 251 18.66 -41.15 -21.11
N GLY A 252 18.63 -41.71 -19.90
CA GLY A 252 18.12 -41.03 -18.70
C GLY A 252 18.84 -39.72 -18.41
N VAL A 253 20.18 -39.72 -18.46
CA VAL A 253 21.01 -38.51 -18.28
C VAL A 253 20.68 -37.43 -19.32
N VAL A 254 20.51 -37.81 -20.60
CA VAL A 254 20.12 -36.87 -21.67
C VAL A 254 18.72 -36.31 -21.43
N THR A 255 17.79 -37.13 -20.94
CA THR A 255 16.43 -36.70 -20.61
C THR A 255 16.44 -35.63 -19.51
N VAL A 256 17.20 -35.85 -18.43
CA VAL A 256 17.33 -34.88 -17.34
C VAL A 256 17.97 -33.58 -17.82
N LYS A 257 19.02 -33.65 -18.66
CA LYS A 257 19.65 -32.48 -19.27
C LYS A 257 18.64 -31.64 -20.06
N ASN A 258 17.76 -32.28 -20.83
CA ASN A 258 16.74 -31.59 -21.62
C ASN A 258 15.70 -30.90 -20.73
N ILE A 259 15.28 -31.54 -19.63
CA ILE A 259 14.38 -30.94 -18.63
C ILE A 259 14.99 -29.67 -18.02
N ILE A 260 16.26 -29.74 -17.59
CA ILE A 260 16.97 -28.60 -16.99
C ILE A 260 17.14 -27.46 -18.00
N THR A 261 17.46 -27.80 -19.25
CA THR A 261 17.60 -26.81 -20.33
C THR A 261 16.28 -26.08 -20.57
N ARG A 262 15.16 -26.80 -20.61
CA ARG A 262 13.82 -26.23 -20.71
C ARG A 262 13.46 -25.35 -19.51
N MET A 263 13.83 -25.75 -18.30
CA MET A 263 13.59 -24.96 -17.09
C MET A 263 14.33 -23.62 -17.14
N ASN A 264 15.53 -23.58 -17.72
CA ASN A 264 16.37 -22.37 -17.80
C ASN A 264 15.97 -21.43 -18.96
N SER A 265 15.24 -21.91 -19.97
CA SER A 265 14.70 -21.06 -21.05
C SER A 265 13.41 -20.32 -20.67
N ILE A 266 12.83 -20.60 -19.49
CA ILE A 266 11.64 -19.90 -18.99
C ILE A 266 12.08 -18.56 -18.39
N THR A 267 12.27 -17.56 -19.26
CA THR A 267 12.60 -16.17 -18.88
C THR A 267 11.41 -15.21 -18.99
N GLN A 268 10.27 -15.65 -19.54
CA GLN A 268 9.03 -14.87 -19.59
C GLN A 268 7.87 -15.70 -19.04
N ILE A 269 7.35 -15.28 -17.90
CA ILE A 269 6.07 -15.76 -17.38
C ILE A 269 5.00 -14.90 -18.04
N GLU A 270 4.47 -15.31 -19.19
CA GLU A 270 3.23 -14.73 -19.70
C GLU A 270 2.07 -15.29 -18.86
N ALA A 271 1.64 -14.51 -17.86
CA ALA A 271 0.40 -14.78 -17.15
C ALA A 271 -0.77 -14.63 -18.13
N VAL A 272 -1.39 -15.73 -18.52
CA VAL A 272 -2.63 -15.71 -19.31
C VAL A 272 -3.69 -14.96 -18.49
N PRO A 273 -4.33 -13.90 -19.02
CA PRO A 273 -5.40 -13.22 -18.31
C PRO A 273 -6.52 -14.22 -18.01
N GLY A 274 -6.77 -14.47 -16.73
CA GLY A 274 -7.86 -15.32 -16.30
C GLY A 274 -9.19 -14.71 -16.75
N GLN A 275 -9.88 -15.36 -17.70
CA GLN A 275 -11.30 -15.12 -17.93
C GLN A 275 -12.08 -15.68 -16.74
N GLY A 276 -12.32 -14.84 -15.72
CA GLY A 276 -13.22 -15.14 -14.60
C GLY A 276 -12.57 -15.36 -13.24
N MET A 277 -13.41 -15.63 -12.23
CA MET A 277 -13.11 -15.73 -10.78
C MET A 277 -12.29 -16.97 -10.39
N LEU A 278 -11.24 -17.30 -11.14
CA LEU A 278 -10.25 -18.30 -10.76
C LEU A 278 -8.88 -17.64 -10.62
N PRO A 279 -8.07 -18.05 -9.61
CA PRO A 279 -6.72 -17.54 -9.45
C PRO A 279 -5.89 -17.81 -10.73
N PRO A 280 -4.96 -16.91 -11.09
CA PRO A 280 -4.17 -17.04 -12.30
C PRO A 280 -3.41 -18.36 -12.30
N MET A 281 -3.64 -19.18 -13.34
CA MET A 281 -3.02 -20.50 -13.50
C MET A 281 -1.86 -20.40 -14.48
N LEU A 282 -0.70 -20.91 -14.08
CA LEU A 282 0.56 -20.88 -14.81
C LEU A 282 0.53 -21.89 -15.97
N ASP A 283 0.62 -21.43 -17.22
CA ASP A 283 0.75 -22.30 -18.40
C ASP A 283 2.21 -22.43 -18.84
N ILE A 284 2.83 -23.53 -18.41
CA ILE A 284 4.25 -23.85 -18.64
C ILE A 284 4.51 -24.19 -20.13
N ARG A 285 3.51 -24.59 -20.91
CA ARG A 285 3.69 -24.93 -22.33
C ARG A 285 3.85 -23.69 -23.19
N LYS A 286 2.96 -22.70 -23.02
CA LYS A 286 3.03 -21.44 -23.78
C LYS A 286 4.24 -20.58 -23.45
N SER A 287 4.68 -20.60 -22.19
CA SER A 287 5.86 -19.84 -21.71
C SER A 287 7.20 -20.36 -22.24
N SER A 288 7.21 -21.39 -23.10
CA SER A 288 8.42 -22.05 -23.62
C SER A 288 8.52 -22.08 -25.14
N ASP A 289 7.62 -21.39 -25.84
CA ASP A 289 7.55 -21.42 -27.31
C ASP A 289 8.40 -20.28 -27.91
N PRO A 290 9.45 -20.58 -28.71
CA PRO A 290 10.32 -19.56 -29.31
C PRO A 290 9.64 -18.74 -30.42
N ALA A 291 8.36 -19.00 -30.72
CA ALA A 291 7.57 -18.25 -31.70
C ALA A 291 6.94 -16.95 -31.15
N ASN A 292 7.05 -16.69 -29.84
CA ASN A 292 6.49 -15.51 -29.17
C ASN A 292 7.54 -14.46 -28.76
N SER A 293 8.80 -14.57 -29.23
CA SER A 293 9.85 -13.55 -29.06
C SER A 293 9.97 -12.64 -30.28
#